data_AF-A0A0Q6X072-F1
#
_entry.id   AF-A0A0Q6X072-F1
#
_cell.length_a   1.000
_cell.length_b   1.000
_cell.length_c   1.000
_cell.angle_alpha   90.00
_cell.angle_beta   90.00
_cell.angle_gamma   90.00
#
_symmetry.space_group_name_H-M   'P 1'
#
loop_
_entity.id
_entity.type
_entity.pdbx_description
1 polymer ?
#
loop_
_entity_poly.entity_id
_entity_poly.type
_entity_poly.pdbx_seq_one_letter_code
_entity_poly.pdbx_strand_id
1 'polypeptide(L)' 'MGHPVIARFEAVAGLLDVQGDRSTLDDAITRLAAWMGLAADHLTEDDETVLIGIGALLYRDGLRRRLEGRL' A
#
# COMPACT_ATOMS: atom_id res chain seq x y z
N MET A 1 20.30 9.47 -7.90
CA MET A 1 19.63 10.24 -6.83
C MET A 1 18.22 9.68 -6.67
N GLY A 2 17.80 9.35 -5.45
CA GLY A 2 16.51 8.70 -5.18
C GLY A 2 15.31 9.65 -5.32
N HIS A 3 14.13 9.11 -5.64
CA HIS A 3 12.89 9.89 -5.74
C HIS A 3 12.47 10.40 -4.33
N PRO A 4 12.14 11.69 -4.14
CA PRO A 4 11.91 12.25 -2.80
C PRO A 4 10.75 11.60 -2.03
N VAL A 5 9.72 11.12 -2.75
CA VAL A 5 8.60 10.40 -2.14
C VAL A 5 9.04 9.02 -1.61
N ILE A 6 10.01 8.35 -2.26
CA ILE A 6 10.53 7.06 -1.77
C ILE A 6 11.26 7.27 -0.44
N ALA A 7 12.07 8.33 -0.33
CA ALA A 7 12.74 8.68 0.93
C ALA A 7 11.73 8.93 2.07
N ARG A 8 10.57 9.52 1.74
CA ARG A 8 9.49 9.69 2.72
C ARG A 8 8.83 8.36 3.11
N PHE A 9 8.66 7.43 2.17
CA PHE A 9 8.18 6.07 2.48
C PHE A 9 9.13 5.36 3.44
N GLU A 10 10.44 5.43 3.20
CA GLU A 10 11.46 4.83 4.09
C GLU A 10 11.40 5.44 5.49
N ALA A 11 11.30 6.76 5.61
CA ALA A 11 11.20 7.43 6.90
C ALA A 11 9.93 7.06 7.68
N VAL A 12 8.79 6.98 6.99
CA VAL A 12 7.51 6.57 7.63
C VAL A 12 7.54 5.10 8.03
N ALA A 13 8.11 4.22 7.20
CA ALA A 13 8.27 2.81 7.54
C ALA A 13 9.09 2.63 8.83
N GLY A 14 10.23 3.34 8.95
CA GLY A 14 11.03 3.31 10.17
C GLY A 14 10.28 3.85 11.41
N LEU A 15 9.39 4.83 11.24
CA LEU A 15 8.55 5.31 12.34
C LEU A 15 7.53 4.25 12.79
N LEU A 16 6.90 3.53 11.86
CA LEU A 16 5.97 2.44 12.18
C LEU A 16 6.67 1.32 12.96
N ASP A 17 7.91 0.99 12.59
CA ASP A 17 8.74 0.02 13.33
C ASP A 17 8.99 0.47 14.78
N VAL A 18 9.38 1.75 14.97
CA VAL A 18 9.60 2.33 16.31
C VAL A 18 8.33 2.36 17.15
N GLN A 19 7.18 2.59 16.51
CA GLN A 19 5.87 2.58 17.18
C GLN A 19 5.35 1.17 17.48
N GLY A 20 6.01 0.13 16.98
CA GLY A 20 5.56 -1.25 17.12
C GLY A 20 4.23 -1.51 16.42
N ASP A 21 3.97 -0.81 15.30
CA ASP A 21 2.77 -0.98 14.51
C ASP A 21 2.66 -2.44 14.03
N ARG A 22 1.45 -3.00 14.09
CA ARG A 22 1.17 -4.39 13.72
C ARG A 22 0.29 -4.51 12.47
N SER A 23 0.08 -3.40 11.76
CA SER A 23 -0.73 -3.41 10.55
C SER A 23 -0.12 -4.35 9.54
N THR A 24 -0.94 -5.21 8.98
CA THR A 24 -0.54 -6.16 7.95
C THR A 24 -0.61 -5.52 6.57
N LEU A 25 -0.06 -6.22 5.58
CA LEU A 25 -0.24 -5.84 4.18
C LEU A 25 -1.72 -5.82 3.77
N ASP A 26 -2.55 -6.71 4.34
CA ASP A 26 -4.00 -6.74 4.08
C ASP A 26 -4.71 -5.51 4.64
N ASP A 27 -4.32 -5.06 5.83
CA ASP A 27 -4.86 -3.84 6.43
C ASP A 27 -4.54 -2.62 5.56
N ALA A 28 -3.31 -2.55 5.03
CA ALA A 28 -2.89 -1.48 4.12
C ALA A 28 -3.68 -1.50 2.80
N ILE A 29 -3.89 -2.67 2.20
CA ILE A 29 -4.69 -2.82 0.96
C ILE A 29 -6.15 -2.42 1.21
N THR A 30 -6.72 -2.84 2.34
CA THR A 30 -8.09 -2.49 2.73
C THR A 30 -8.24 -0.99 2.93
N ARG A 31 -7.25 -0.36 3.59
CA ARG A 31 -7.20 1.09 3.78
C ARG A 31 -7.09 1.84 2.45
N LEU A 32 -6.31 1.34 1.50
CA LEU A 32 -6.21 1.92 0.15
C LEU A 32 -7.57 1.85 -0.56
N ALA A 33 -8.20 0.68 -0.60
CA ALA A 33 -9.51 0.49 -1.25
C ALA A 33 -10.60 1.37 -0.62
N ALA A 34 -10.63 1.45 0.72
CA ALA A 34 -11.56 2.32 1.43
C ALA A 34 -11.32 3.80 1.09
N TRP A 35 -10.06 4.24 1.07
CA TRP A 35 -9.72 5.62 0.69
C TRP A 35 -10.10 5.94 -0.75
N MET A 36 -9.88 5.02 -1.69
CA MET A 36 -10.29 5.20 -3.09
C MET A 36 -11.81 5.39 -3.19
N GLY A 37 -12.60 4.61 -2.44
CA GLY A 37 -14.05 4.79 -2.39
C GLY A 37 -14.48 6.15 -1.83
N LEU A 38 -13.74 6.70 -0.85
CA LEU A 38 -14.00 8.04 -0.30
C LEU A 38 -13.53 9.16 -1.24
N ALA A 39 -12.51 8.90 -2.05
CA ALA A 39 -11.89 9.87 -2.94
C ALA A 39 -12.42 9.80 -4.39
N ALA A 40 -13.40 8.93 -4.68
CA ALA A 40 -13.86 8.61 -6.03
C ALA A 40 -14.20 9.86 -6.86
N ASP A 41 -14.84 10.87 -6.26
CA ASP A 41 -15.21 12.12 -6.94
C ASP A 41 -13.99 12.99 -7.35
N HIS A 42 -12.80 12.66 -6.86
CA HIS A 42 -11.55 13.37 -7.12
C HIS A 42 -10.54 12.56 -7.93
N LEU A 43 -10.82 11.30 -8.23
CA LEU A 43 -9.95 10.44 -9.02
C LEU A 43 -10.37 10.49 -10.48
N THR A 44 -9.41 10.70 -11.38
CA THR A 44 -9.62 10.43 -12.79
C THR A 44 -9.56 8.93 -13.06
N GLU A 45 -10.07 8.49 -14.21
CA GLU A 45 -9.97 7.09 -14.65
C GLU A 45 -8.50 6.60 -14.73
N ASP A 46 -7.58 7.49 -15.12
CA ASP A 46 -6.15 7.20 -15.14
C ASP A 46 -5.58 7.01 -13.73
N ASP A 47 -5.99 7.87 -12.77
CA ASP A 47 -5.59 7.73 -11.37
C ASP A 47 -6.10 6.42 -10.77
N GLU A 48 -7.36 6.08 -11.02
CA GLU A 48 -7.95 4.81 -10.59
C GLU A 48 -7.19 3.61 -11.18
N THR A 49 -6.86 3.67 -12.47
CA THR A 49 -6.11 2.61 -13.15
C THR A 49 -4.74 2.39 -12.50
N VAL A 50 -4.01 3.46 -12.19
CA VAL A 50 -2.71 3.39 -11.52
C VAL A 50 -2.85 2.81 -10.11
N LEU A 51 -3.81 3.31 -9.33
CA LEU A 51 -4.01 2.89 -7.93
C LEU A 51 -4.49 1.44 -7.82
N ILE A 52 -5.42 1.01 -8.69
CA ILE A 52 -5.84 -0.39 -8.82
C ILE A 52 -4.65 -1.27 -9.18
N GLY A 53 -3.82 -0.83 -10.13
CA GLY A 53 -2.59 -1.54 -10.52
C GLY A 53 -1.64 -1.76 -9.34
N ILE A 54 -1.40 -0.73 -8.53
CA ILE A 54 -0.59 -0.82 -7.31
C ILE A 54 -1.23 -1.80 -6.31
N GLY A 55 -2.53 -1.65 -6.03
CA GLY A 55 -3.26 -2.53 -5.11
C GLY A 55 -3.21 -4.01 -5.53
N ALA A 56 -3.38 -4.30 -6.81
CA ALA A 56 -3.31 -5.66 -7.36
C ALA A 56 -1.90 -6.28 -7.22
N LEU A 57 -0.84 -5.49 -7.44
CA LEU A 57 0.53 -5.96 -7.26
C LEU A 57 0.82 -6.29 -5.79
N LEU A 58 0.38 -5.43 -4.87
CA LEU A 58 0.52 -5.65 -3.42
C LEU A 58 -0.26 -6.89 -2.97
N TYR A 59 -1.51 -7.04 -3.42
CA TYR A 59 -2.34 -8.20 -3.11
C TYR A 59 -1.70 -9.51 -3.59
N ARG A 60 -1.20 -9.52 -4.83
CA ARG A 60 -0.52 -10.69 -5.40
C ARG A 60 0.75 -11.06 -4.63
N ASP A 61 1.55 -10.08 -4.24
CA ASP A 61 2.77 -10.32 -3.45
C ASP A 61 2.42 -10.85 -2.05
N GLY A 62 1.43 -10.27 -1.38
CA GLY A 62 0.91 -10.75 -0.10
C GLY A 62 0.41 -12.18 -0.17
N LEU A 63 -0.39 -12.51 -1.19
CA LEU A 63 -0.87 -13.87 -1.42
C LEU A 63 0.29 -14.85 -1.62
N ARG A 64 1.27 -14.48 -2.45
CA ARG A 64 2.46 -15.30 -2.69
C ARG A 64 3.24 -15.58 -1.40
N ARG A 65 3.47 -14.56 -0.58
CA ARG A 65 4.19 -14.74 0.70
C ARG A 65 3.44 -15.63 1.68
N ARG A 66 2.10 -15.57 1.74
CA ARG A 66 1.29 -16.49 2.56
C ARG A 66 1.41 -17.94 2.08
N LEU A 67 1.34 -18.15 0.77
CA LEU A 67 1.51 -19.49 0.19
C LEU A 67 2.92 -20.05 0.42
N GLU A 68 3.92 -19.17 0.48
CA GLU A 68 5.30 -19.52 0.85
C GLU A 68 5.52 -19.67 2.36
N GLY A 69 4.53 -19.38 3.22
CA GLY A 69 4.64 -19.45 4.69
C GLY A 69 5.51 -18.34 5.31
N ARG A 70 5.56 -17.16 4.68
CA ARG A 70 6.48 -16.05 5.01
C ARG A 70 5.77 -14.80 5.54
N LEU A 71 4.50 -14.91 5.89
CA LEU A 71 3.67 -13.84 6.49
C LEU A 71 3.02 -14.35 7.77
#